data_AF-A0A1L9S9P2-F1
#
_entry.id   AF-A0A1L9S9P2-F1
#
_cell.length_a   1.000
_cell.length_b   1.000
_cell.length_c   1.000
_cell.angle_alpha   90.00
_cell.angle_beta   90.00
_cell.angle_gamma   90.00
#
_symmetry.space_group_name_H-M   'P 1'
#
loop_
_entity.id
_entity.type
_entity.pdbx_description
1 polymer ?
#
loop_
_entity_poly.entity_id
_entity_poly.type
_entity_poly.pdbx_seq_one_letter_code
_entity_poly.pdbx_strand_id
1 'polypeptide(L)'
;MIIYNFDRVDDVVSRLLGLAGSSSRKPIESLLSYFDREIRRIAEAILDTSEEHGKDGESVLLLMARKCLQQATQNDGVLQYHQYVAEKETHENGNQSIGSTGELEWTTFWKETVKNCPGPILFHPPASPTFHSFDFHLDQTPRYLFRTFDPKSSGHSDDEVVSSPASENRLVSSKMDILSLDDDHAFALVNLHMNPWRCKTKPHPNPDNLMSWTSSLLYAVQYALYRRYHYGCSSEEIKICVIDTGDFPRGQFVHAKRLLQAYYHFLHRKDMRDNFDTRLLVYIYQNGEYLSQGRVRHGGRSCVVSLARLEAAGLYSLYPELADPCGHVQWGVRTANLRSMWANQEFSTYKELHTALTMARSCFHSFQQLDLAAILLSFKRRELQMRKDESDESEEELEREEEQFSSVLDMNKLPEWGRQPPEVRQYLLALQTLQTGPVTEWNQRSKNRLPDEEMVQALQACFATRSL
;
A
#
# COMPACT_ATOMS: atom_id res chain seq x y z
N MET A 1 9.33 38.75 17.66
CA MET A 1 8.53 39.57 16.73
C MET A 1 8.33 38.71 15.49
N ILE A 2 7.16 38.07 15.41
CA ILE A 2 6.80 37.06 14.41
C ILE A 2 6.39 37.82 13.15
N ILE A 3 7.32 37.97 12.21
CA ILE A 3 7.01 38.39 10.84
C ILE A 3 6.78 37.06 10.09
N TYR A 4 5.56 36.52 10.09
CA TYR A 4 5.28 35.22 9.46
C TYR A 4 4.16 35.30 8.42
N ASN A 5 4.44 34.74 7.25
CA ASN A 5 3.56 33.91 6.42
C ASN A 5 2.21 34.44 5.87
N PHE A 6 1.83 35.71 6.00
CA PHE A 6 0.56 36.21 5.40
C PHE A 6 0.42 35.86 3.90
N ASP A 7 1.47 36.09 3.11
CA ASP A 7 1.46 35.77 1.66
C ASP A 7 1.26 34.27 1.38
N ARG A 8 1.68 33.41 2.31
CA ARG A 8 1.57 31.94 2.18
C ARG A 8 0.18 31.43 2.54
N VAL A 9 -0.46 31.99 3.57
CA VAL A 9 -1.84 31.65 3.95
C VAL A 9 -2.78 32.04 2.81
N ASP A 10 -2.62 33.25 2.28
CA ASP A 10 -3.44 33.80 1.20
C ASP A 10 -3.38 32.94 -0.07
N ASP A 11 -2.17 32.52 -0.49
CA ASP A 11 -1.99 31.64 -1.65
C ASP A 11 -2.71 30.30 -1.45
N VAL A 12 -2.51 29.66 -0.30
CA VAL A 12 -3.06 28.33 -0.03
C VAL A 12 -4.58 28.36 0.07
N VAL A 13 -5.16 29.36 0.75
CA VAL A 13 -6.62 29.57 0.80
C VAL A 13 -7.17 29.83 -0.60
N SER A 14 -6.54 30.72 -1.38
CA SER A 14 -6.99 31.02 -2.75
C SER A 14 -6.99 29.77 -3.63
N ARG A 15 -5.95 28.95 -3.54
CA ARG A 15 -5.85 27.68 -4.25
C ARG A 15 -6.90 26.66 -3.79
N LEU A 16 -7.15 26.57 -2.49
CA LEU A 16 -8.18 25.70 -1.90
C LEU A 16 -9.57 26.04 -2.44
N LEU A 17 -9.96 27.32 -2.36
CA LEU A 17 -11.26 27.80 -2.87
C LEU A 17 -11.35 27.67 -4.40
N GLY A 18 -10.20 27.66 -5.07
CA GLY A 18 -10.03 27.30 -6.47
C GLY A 18 -10.59 25.92 -6.86
N LEU A 19 -10.62 24.96 -5.92
CA LEU A 19 -10.91 23.55 -6.20
C LEU A 19 -12.41 23.22 -6.23
N ALA A 20 -13.26 24.01 -5.57
CA ALA A 20 -14.70 23.94 -5.80
C ALA A 20 -14.99 24.50 -7.20
N GLY A 21 -15.40 23.63 -8.13
CA GLY A 21 -15.60 23.98 -9.53
C GLY A 21 -16.52 25.20 -9.74
N SER A 22 -16.46 25.80 -10.92
CA SER A 22 -17.11 27.08 -11.25
C SER A 22 -18.63 27.12 -10.99
N SER A 23 -19.28 25.96 -11.02
CA SER A 23 -20.73 25.81 -10.92
C SER A 23 -21.31 26.12 -9.54
N SER A 24 -20.49 26.18 -8.48
CA SER A 24 -20.97 26.41 -7.10
C SER A 24 -20.71 27.82 -6.54
N ARG A 25 -20.07 28.74 -7.30
CA ARG A 25 -19.53 29.97 -6.70
C ARG A 25 -20.54 31.07 -6.36
N LYS A 26 -21.51 31.35 -7.24
CA LYS A 26 -22.37 32.56 -7.11
C LYS A 26 -23.22 32.62 -5.81
N PRO A 27 -23.84 31.54 -5.31
CA PRO A 27 -24.58 31.58 -4.05
C PRO A 27 -23.68 31.58 -2.81
N ILE A 28 -22.39 31.28 -2.98
CA ILE A 28 -21.47 30.92 -1.90
C ILE A 28 -20.46 32.02 -1.60
N GLU A 29 -20.30 33.01 -2.49
CA GLU A 29 -19.41 34.17 -2.30
C GLU A 29 -19.67 34.92 -0.98
N SER A 30 -20.94 35.10 -0.59
CA SER A 30 -21.28 35.75 0.68
C SER A 30 -20.87 34.92 1.91
N LEU A 31 -20.99 33.60 1.83
CA LEU A 31 -20.55 32.67 2.89
C LEU A 31 -19.03 32.64 2.99
N LEU A 32 -18.33 32.62 1.85
CA LEU A 32 -16.87 32.67 1.81
C LEU A 32 -16.34 33.98 2.39
N SER A 33 -16.96 35.12 2.06
CA SER A 33 -16.60 36.40 2.65
C SER A 33 -16.89 36.47 4.14
N TYR A 34 -17.98 35.85 4.60
CA TYR A 34 -18.34 35.81 6.01
C TYR A 34 -17.34 34.98 6.83
N PHE A 35 -17.00 33.79 6.36
CA PHE A 35 -16.10 32.85 7.05
C PHE A 35 -14.62 33.02 6.69
N ASP A 36 -14.23 34.08 5.96
CA ASP A 36 -12.86 34.27 5.47
C ASP A 36 -11.84 34.21 6.61
N ARG A 37 -12.13 34.86 7.74
CA ARG A 37 -11.26 34.85 8.93
C ARG A 37 -11.09 33.46 9.52
N GLU A 38 -12.17 32.70 9.64
CA GLU A 38 -12.18 31.37 10.23
C GLU A 38 -11.49 30.35 9.30
N ILE A 39 -11.68 30.46 7.99
CA ILE A 39 -10.97 29.67 6.98
C ILE A 39 -9.46 29.94 7.05
N ARG A 40 -9.04 31.20 7.17
CA ARG A 40 -7.63 31.58 7.35
C ARG A 40 -7.05 31.04 8.64
N ARG A 41 -7.80 31.11 9.74
CA ARG A 41 -7.37 30.55 11.03
C ARG A 41 -7.15 29.03 10.96
N ILE A 42 -8.00 28.32 10.23
CA ILE A 42 -7.82 26.89 9.96
C ILE A 42 -6.56 26.65 9.13
N ALA A 43 -6.34 27.46 8.10
CA ALA A 43 -5.14 27.39 7.25
C ALA A 43 -3.86 27.63 8.05
N GLU A 44 -3.82 28.67 8.88
CA GLU A 44 -2.70 28.99 9.78
C GLU A 44 -2.39 27.83 10.71
N ALA A 45 -3.39 27.31 11.43
CA ALA A 45 -3.21 26.19 12.35
C ALA A 45 -2.64 24.94 11.66
N ILE A 46 -3.08 24.66 10.43
CA ILE A 46 -2.57 23.54 9.62
C ILE A 46 -1.14 23.82 9.13
N LEU A 47 -0.85 25.05 8.69
CA LEU A 47 0.48 25.41 8.22
C LEU A 47 1.50 25.36 9.35
N ASP A 48 1.16 25.86 10.54
CA ASP A 48 2.02 25.85 11.73
C ASP A 48 2.36 24.43 12.18
N THR A 49 1.39 23.50 12.10
CA THR A 49 1.60 22.08 12.42
C THR A 49 2.32 21.31 11.32
N SER A 50 2.15 21.73 10.05
CA SER A 50 2.79 21.10 8.89
C SER A 50 4.28 21.41 8.77
N GLU A 51 4.79 22.51 9.35
CA GLU A 51 6.22 22.81 9.35
C GLU A 51 7.01 21.81 10.22
N GLU A 52 6.39 21.21 11.23
CA GLU A 52 6.96 20.11 12.02
C GLU A 52 6.82 18.73 11.34
N HIS A 53 5.80 18.57 10.49
CA HIS A 53 5.39 17.27 9.90
C HIS A 53 5.60 17.18 8.36
N GLY A 54 6.31 18.13 7.76
CA GLY A 54 6.48 18.30 6.30
C GLY A 54 7.15 17.13 5.55
N LYS A 55 7.35 15.99 6.21
CA LYS A 55 7.87 14.74 5.65
C LYS A 55 6.79 13.73 5.26
N ASP A 56 5.53 13.92 5.69
CA ASP A 56 4.52 12.87 5.54
C ASP A 56 3.85 12.84 4.16
N GLY A 57 4.02 13.87 3.31
CA GLY A 57 3.59 13.82 1.91
C GLY A 57 2.08 13.90 1.66
N GLU A 58 1.25 14.12 2.69
CA GLU A 58 -0.15 14.50 2.52
C GLU A 58 -0.25 15.95 2.03
N SER A 59 -1.20 16.23 1.13
CA SER A 59 -1.38 17.58 0.61
C SER A 59 -1.99 18.49 1.68
N VAL A 60 -1.31 19.60 2.01
CA VAL A 60 -1.84 20.67 2.87
C VAL A 60 -3.25 21.10 2.44
N LEU A 61 -3.49 21.19 1.12
CA LEU A 61 -4.80 21.51 0.56
C LEU A 61 -5.87 20.48 0.92
N LEU A 62 -5.52 19.19 0.90
CA LEU A 62 -6.46 18.12 1.25
C LEU A 62 -6.80 18.15 2.75
N LEU A 63 -5.79 18.34 3.61
CA LEU A 63 -6.00 18.44 5.05
C LEU A 63 -6.89 19.64 5.40
N MET A 64 -6.63 20.79 4.79
CA MET A 64 -7.46 21.99 4.92
C MET A 64 -8.89 21.77 4.42
N ALA A 65 -9.07 21.14 3.25
CA ALA A 65 -10.39 20.86 2.70
C ALA A 65 -11.23 19.97 3.63
N ARG A 66 -10.62 18.90 4.16
CA ARG A 66 -11.27 18.01 5.13
C ARG A 66 -11.65 18.73 6.40
N LYS A 67 -10.74 19.55 6.95
CA LYS A 67 -11.00 20.30 8.17
C LYS A 67 -12.14 21.31 7.97
N CYS A 68 -12.16 22.01 6.83
CA CYS A 68 -13.25 22.91 6.50
C CYS A 68 -14.58 22.18 6.32
N LEU A 69 -14.59 21.04 5.61
CA LEU A 69 -15.79 20.19 5.48
C LEU A 69 -16.30 19.71 6.85
N GLN A 70 -15.39 19.27 7.73
CA GLN A 70 -15.72 18.88 9.10
C GLN A 70 -16.37 20.05 9.86
N GLN A 71 -15.74 21.22 9.86
CA GLN A 71 -16.26 22.41 10.55
C GLN A 71 -17.57 22.95 9.94
N ALA A 72 -17.83 22.68 8.66
CA ALA A 72 -19.08 23.07 8.01
C ALA A 72 -20.24 22.12 8.33
N THR A 73 -19.97 20.89 8.77
CA THR A 73 -20.99 19.82 8.93
C THR A 73 -21.22 19.39 10.37
N GLN A 74 -20.26 19.62 11.27
CA GLN A 74 -20.41 19.31 12.70
C GLN A 74 -21.31 20.33 13.40
N ASN A 75 -22.04 19.89 14.43
CA ASN A 75 -23.00 20.71 15.20
C ASN A 75 -22.36 21.85 16.02
N ASP A 76 -21.06 21.83 16.23
CA ASP A 76 -20.26 22.81 16.97
C ASP A 76 -19.16 23.45 16.10
N GLY A 77 -19.21 23.23 14.79
CA GLY A 77 -18.18 23.71 13.87
C GLY A 77 -18.20 25.23 13.68
N VAL A 78 -17.02 25.84 13.49
CA VAL A 78 -16.93 27.31 13.31
C VAL A 78 -17.31 27.78 11.90
N LEU A 79 -17.60 26.86 10.98
CA LEU A 79 -18.00 27.15 9.60
C LEU A 79 -19.45 26.77 9.33
N GLN A 80 -20.28 26.68 10.37
CA GLN A 80 -21.66 26.23 10.22
C GLN A 80 -22.54 27.27 9.55
N TYR A 81 -23.31 26.84 8.55
CA TYR A 81 -24.22 27.71 7.82
C TYR A 81 -25.18 28.51 8.72
N HIS A 82 -25.66 27.91 9.81
CA HIS A 82 -26.59 28.59 10.72
C HIS A 82 -25.99 29.80 11.44
N GLN A 83 -24.66 29.86 11.61
CA GLN A 83 -24.00 31.02 12.24
C GLN A 83 -24.14 32.26 11.34
N TYR A 84 -23.95 32.07 10.03
CA TYR A 84 -24.19 33.11 9.02
C TYR A 84 -25.66 33.58 9.00
N VAL A 85 -26.60 32.64 9.08
CA VAL A 85 -28.05 32.97 9.09
C VAL A 85 -28.44 33.73 10.35
N ALA A 86 -27.99 33.28 11.52
CA ALA A 86 -28.31 33.90 12.80
C ALA A 86 -27.82 35.36 12.87
N GLU A 87 -26.67 35.67 12.27
CA GLU A 87 -26.16 37.04 12.19
C GLU A 87 -26.88 37.90 11.15
N LYS A 88 -27.41 37.30 10.07
CA LYS A 88 -28.21 38.02 9.07
C LYS A 88 -29.62 38.36 9.57
N GLU A 89 -30.25 37.44 10.29
CA GLU A 89 -31.61 37.60 10.82
C GLU A 89 -31.69 38.67 11.93
N THR A 90 -30.63 38.93 12.68
CA THR A 90 -30.58 40.04 13.64
C THR A 90 -30.56 41.42 12.98
N HIS A 91 -30.23 41.49 11.68
CA HIS A 91 -30.16 42.72 10.91
C HIS A 91 -31.35 42.93 9.95
N GLU A 92 -32.13 41.90 9.62
CA GLU A 92 -33.26 41.99 8.69
C GLU A 92 -34.56 41.46 9.34
N ASN A 93 -35.46 42.38 9.71
CA ASN A 93 -36.82 42.06 10.15
C ASN A 93 -37.64 41.47 8.98
N GLY A 94 -37.63 40.13 8.81
CA GLY A 94 -38.45 39.52 7.78
C GLY A 94 -38.48 37.99 7.82
N ASN A 95 -39.66 37.44 8.11
CA ASN A 95 -40.03 36.03 7.91
C ASN A 95 -39.68 35.55 6.49
N GLN A 96 -38.54 34.89 6.32
CA GLN A 96 -38.31 33.97 5.22
C GLN A 96 -37.74 32.67 5.78
N SER A 97 -38.36 31.56 5.37
CA SER A 97 -37.90 30.20 5.58
C SER A 97 -36.56 29.99 4.84
N ILE A 98 -35.45 30.44 5.43
CA ILE A 98 -34.09 30.21 4.94
C ILE A 98 -33.64 28.84 5.49
N GLY A 99 -34.20 27.76 4.94
CA GLY A 99 -34.32 26.52 5.72
C GLY A 99 -33.44 25.32 5.35
N SER A 100 -32.85 25.22 4.16
CA SER A 100 -32.06 24.00 3.81
C SER A 100 -31.20 24.11 2.56
N THR A 101 -31.57 24.95 1.59
CA THR A 101 -30.85 25.04 0.31
C THR A 101 -29.44 25.60 0.46
N GLY A 102 -29.26 26.69 1.23
CA GLY A 102 -27.95 27.29 1.45
C GLY A 102 -26.99 26.40 2.25
N GLU A 103 -27.49 25.67 3.25
CA GLU A 103 -26.71 24.69 4.00
C GLU A 103 -26.23 23.53 3.11
N LEU A 104 -27.13 23.03 2.24
CA LEU A 104 -26.81 21.99 1.28
C LEU A 104 -25.78 22.46 0.26
N GLU A 105 -25.91 23.69 -0.27
CA GLU A 105 -24.95 24.30 -1.19
C GLU A 105 -23.58 24.48 -0.53
N TRP A 106 -23.55 24.97 0.72
CA TRP A 106 -22.32 25.15 1.49
C TRP A 106 -21.60 23.82 1.76
N THR A 107 -22.36 22.80 2.17
CA THR A 107 -21.83 21.45 2.35
C THR A 107 -21.35 20.86 1.03
N THR A 108 -22.09 21.10 -0.06
CA THR A 108 -21.74 20.62 -1.41
C THR A 108 -20.45 21.26 -1.91
N PHE A 109 -20.25 22.55 -1.66
CA PHE A 109 -19.00 23.25 -1.97
C PHE A 109 -17.80 22.57 -1.34
N TRP A 110 -17.83 22.34 -0.02
CA TRP A 110 -16.70 21.69 0.66
C TRP A 110 -16.51 20.23 0.22
N LYS A 111 -17.59 19.49 -0.07
CA LYS A 111 -17.50 18.15 -0.65
C LYS A 111 -16.79 18.16 -2.00
N GLU A 112 -17.12 19.11 -2.89
CA GLU A 112 -16.44 19.26 -4.18
C GLU A 112 -14.98 19.70 -4.01
N THR A 113 -14.69 20.63 -3.10
CA THR A 113 -13.31 21.01 -2.75
C THR A 113 -12.49 19.78 -2.36
N VAL A 114 -12.97 18.96 -1.41
CA VAL A 114 -12.28 17.74 -0.95
C VAL A 114 -12.06 16.75 -2.10
N LYS A 115 -13.08 16.51 -2.94
CA LYS A 115 -12.96 15.61 -4.10
C LYS A 115 -11.86 16.04 -5.06
N ASN A 116 -11.73 17.35 -5.28
CA ASN A 116 -10.80 17.92 -6.25
C ASN A 116 -9.39 18.15 -5.67
N CYS A 117 -9.19 17.98 -4.36
CA CYS A 117 -7.87 18.11 -3.75
C CYS A 117 -6.85 17.10 -4.31
N PRO A 118 -5.64 17.57 -4.67
CA PRO A 118 -4.56 16.72 -5.09
C PRO A 118 -3.96 15.97 -3.90
N GLY A 119 -3.04 15.04 -4.19
CA GLY A 119 -2.30 14.29 -3.18
C GLY A 119 -2.86 12.89 -2.86
N PRO A 120 -2.02 12.05 -2.24
CA PRO A 120 -2.42 10.72 -1.78
C PRO A 120 -3.29 10.79 -0.53
N ILE A 121 -3.98 9.69 -0.25
CA ILE A 121 -4.61 9.46 1.06
C ILE A 121 -3.69 8.55 1.85
N LEU A 122 -3.29 8.99 3.04
CA LEU A 122 -2.41 8.27 3.93
C LEU A 122 -3.20 7.73 5.12
N PHE A 123 -2.76 6.60 5.66
CA PHE A 123 -3.16 6.16 7.00
C PHE A 123 -2.46 7.06 8.02
N HIS A 124 -3.23 7.81 8.79
CA HIS A 124 -2.73 8.74 9.80
C HIS A 124 -3.32 8.41 11.18
N PRO A 125 -2.74 7.43 11.92
CA PRO A 125 -3.22 6.99 13.22
C PRO A 125 -3.49 8.11 14.24
N PRO A 126 -2.66 9.17 14.33
CA PRO A 126 -2.91 10.27 15.26
C PRO A 126 -4.24 11.02 15.02
N ALA A 127 -4.84 10.92 13.83
CA ALA A 127 -6.17 11.48 13.59
C ALA A 127 -7.29 10.73 14.33
N SER A 128 -7.03 9.52 14.81
CA SER A 128 -7.99 8.69 15.53
C SER A 128 -7.77 8.75 17.04
N PRO A 129 -8.74 9.24 17.83
CA PRO A 129 -8.69 9.11 19.29
C PRO A 129 -8.63 7.64 19.73
N THR A 130 -9.27 6.73 18.97
CA THR A 130 -9.28 5.28 19.26
C THR A 130 -7.91 4.65 19.05
N PHE A 131 -7.18 5.06 18.00
CA PHE A 131 -5.93 4.39 17.60
C PHE A 131 -4.64 5.19 17.88
N HIS A 132 -4.71 6.32 18.59
CA HIS A 132 -3.54 7.18 18.87
C HIS A 132 -2.37 6.44 19.54
N SER A 133 -2.65 5.38 20.30
CA SER A 133 -1.64 4.56 21.00
C SER A 133 -1.31 3.23 20.30
N PHE A 134 -2.01 2.90 19.22
CA PHE A 134 -1.76 1.67 18.47
C PHE A 134 -0.68 1.91 17.41
N ASP A 135 0.39 1.12 17.48
CA ASP A 135 1.46 1.20 16.50
C ASP A 135 1.11 0.40 15.23
N PHE A 136 0.78 1.09 14.14
CA PHE A 136 0.51 0.44 12.87
C PHE A 136 1.77 -0.04 12.12
N HIS A 137 2.97 0.23 12.65
CA HIS A 137 4.25 -0.05 12.01
C HIS A 137 4.34 0.54 10.58
N LEU A 138 3.91 1.80 10.40
CA LEU A 138 3.85 2.44 9.06
C LEU A 138 5.23 2.63 8.42
N ASP A 139 6.29 2.58 9.22
CA ASP A 139 7.70 2.59 8.82
C ASP A 139 8.22 1.19 8.40
N GLN A 140 7.50 0.12 8.74
CA GLN A 140 7.89 -1.24 8.40
C GLN A 140 7.14 -1.76 7.17
N THR A 141 7.25 -1.01 6.06
CA THR A 141 6.70 -1.44 4.77
C THR A 141 7.79 -2.18 3.96
N PRO A 142 7.50 -3.35 3.36
CA PRO A 142 8.41 -4.06 2.48
C PRO A 142 8.79 -3.20 1.29
N ARG A 143 10.08 -3.18 0.93
CA ARG A 143 10.58 -2.42 -0.22
C ARG A 143 9.75 -2.63 -1.49
N TYR A 144 9.35 -3.87 -1.79
CA TYR A 144 8.55 -4.17 -2.96
C TYR A 144 7.15 -4.64 -2.58
N LEU A 145 6.16 -4.02 -3.21
CA LEU A 145 4.78 -4.49 -3.20
C LEU A 145 4.31 -4.78 -4.62
N PHE A 146 3.45 -5.79 -4.72
CA PHE A 146 2.92 -6.34 -5.96
C PHE A 146 1.40 -6.24 -5.96
N ARG A 147 0.81 -5.99 -7.14
CA ARG A 147 -0.64 -6.05 -7.35
C ARG A 147 -0.95 -6.64 -8.70
N THR A 148 -1.77 -7.69 -8.70
CA THR A 148 -2.34 -8.25 -9.94
C THR A 148 -3.64 -7.55 -10.27
N PHE A 149 -3.83 -7.20 -11.53
CA PHE A 149 -5.07 -6.61 -12.01
C PHE A 149 -5.36 -6.99 -13.46
N ASP A 150 -6.63 -6.86 -13.86
CA ASP A 150 -7.11 -6.97 -15.24
C ASP A 150 -8.39 -6.12 -15.40
N PRO A 151 -9.02 -6.04 -16.59
CA PRO A 151 -10.22 -5.22 -16.80
C PRO A 151 -11.43 -5.55 -15.92
N LYS A 152 -11.45 -6.71 -15.25
CA LYS A 152 -12.51 -7.14 -14.32
C LYS A 152 -12.10 -6.94 -12.85
N SER A 153 -10.97 -6.30 -12.57
CA SER A 153 -10.61 -5.94 -11.20
C SER A 153 -11.51 -4.83 -10.67
N SER A 154 -11.81 -4.84 -9.37
CA SER A 154 -12.52 -3.74 -8.72
C SER A 154 -11.67 -2.46 -8.71
N GLY A 155 -12.33 -1.32 -8.90
CA GLY A 155 -11.66 -0.02 -9.03
C GLY A 155 -11.07 0.18 -10.42
N HIS A 156 -10.06 1.02 -10.52
CA HIS A 156 -9.32 1.25 -11.76
C HIS A 156 -7.84 0.97 -11.53
N SER A 157 -7.18 0.30 -12.48
CA SER A 157 -5.75 0.01 -12.42
C SER A 157 -5.19 0.02 -13.83
N ASP A 158 -4.13 0.79 -14.07
CA ASP A 158 -3.41 0.86 -15.34
C ASP A 158 -1.90 1.04 -15.10
N ASP A 159 -1.16 1.48 -16.12
CA ASP A 159 0.29 1.66 -16.05
C ASP A 159 0.74 2.85 -15.18
N GLU A 160 -0.20 3.75 -14.83
CA GLU A 160 0.08 5.03 -14.16
C GLU A 160 -0.59 5.15 -12.78
N VAL A 161 -1.69 4.44 -12.55
CA VAL A 161 -2.51 4.61 -11.36
C VAL A 161 -3.25 3.35 -10.91
N VAL A 162 -3.39 3.23 -9.58
CA VAL A 162 -4.31 2.32 -8.91
C VAL A 162 -5.33 3.15 -8.11
N SER A 163 -6.62 3.01 -8.41
CA SER A 163 -7.72 3.75 -7.78
C SER A 163 -8.72 2.79 -7.12
N SER A 164 -9.06 3.05 -5.86
CA SER A 164 -10.14 2.35 -5.16
C SER A 164 -11.49 2.51 -5.87
N PRO A 165 -12.45 1.59 -5.66
CA PRO A 165 -13.81 1.75 -6.17
C PRO A 165 -14.47 3.08 -5.74
N ALA A 166 -14.21 3.55 -4.51
CA ALA A 166 -14.67 4.87 -4.08
C ALA A 166 -14.03 6.01 -4.90
N SER A 167 -12.74 5.92 -5.20
CA SER A 167 -12.01 6.93 -5.96
C SER A 167 -12.43 6.98 -7.42
N GLU A 168 -12.69 5.82 -8.03
CA GLU A 168 -13.17 5.75 -9.41
C GLU A 168 -14.54 6.41 -9.56
N ASN A 169 -15.42 6.18 -8.57
CA ASN A 169 -16.73 6.81 -8.49
C ASN A 169 -16.70 8.26 -7.95
N ARG A 170 -15.51 8.83 -7.73
CA ARG A 170 -15.30 10.21 -7.22
C ARG A 170 -16.09 10.52 -5.94
N LEU A 171 -16.20 9.55 -5.04
CA LEU A 171 -16.90 9.73 -3.77
C LEU A 171 -16.03 10.52 -2.78
N VAL A 172 -16.67 11.32 -1.91
CA VAL A 172 -15.94 12.04 -0.85
C VAL A 172 -15.23 11.07 0.09
N SER A 173 -15.82 9.90 0.35
CA SER A 173 -15.20 8.83 1.14
C SER A 173 -13.86 8.36 0.55
N SER A 174 -13.63 8.55 -0.76
CA SER A 174 -12.35 8.23 -1.38
C SER A 174 -11.21 9.15 -0.95
N LYS A 175 -11.57 10.27 -0.33
CA LYS A 175 -10.69 11.32 0.14
C LYS A 175 -10.67 11.39 1.65
N MET A 176 -11.17 10.39 2.36
CA MET A 176 -11.09 10.31 3.82
C MET A 176 -10.13 9.19 4.20
N ASP A 177 -9.32 9.42 5.24
CA ASP A 177 -8.57 8.35 5.89
C ASP A 177 -9.56 7.47 6.68
N ILE A 178 -9.53 6.16 6.46
CA ILE A 178 -10.37 5.20 7.16
C ILE A 178 -10.21 5.27 8.68
N LEU A 179 -9.02 5.65 9.18
CA LEU A 179 -8.78 5.82 10.61
C LEU A 179 -9.43 7.08 11.19
N SER A 180 -9.80 8.04 10.33
CA SER A 180 -10.51 9.28 10.73
C SER A 180 -12.03 9.15 10.71
N LEU A 181 -12.56 8.02 10.24
CA LEU A 181 -14.00 7.74 10.20
C LEU A 181 -14.52 7.29 11.56
N ASP A 182 -15.84 7.30 11.74
CA ASP A 182 -16.46 6.67 12.89
C ASP A 182 -16.16 5.16 12.91
N ASP A 183 -15.93 4.63 14.11
CA ASP A 183 -15.40 3.28 14.31
C ASP A 183 -16.27 2.19 13.65
N ASP A 184 -17.60 2.31 13.71
CA ASP A 184 -18.53 1.36 13.12
C ASP A 184 -18.50 1.39 11.58
N HIS A 185 -18.45 2.57 10.99
CA HIS A 185 -18.35 2.74 9.54
C HIS A 185 -16.99 2.30 9.01
N ALA A 186 -15.90 2.71 9.67
CA ALA A 186 -14.55 2.30 9.31
C ALA A 186 -14.42 0.77 9.33
N PHE A 187 -14.94 0.15 10.39
CA PHE A 187 -15.04 -1.30 10.51
C PHE A 187 -15.82 -1.93 9.36
N ALA A 188 -17.01 -1.40 9.04
CA ALA A 188 -17.85 -1.95 7.98
C ALA A 188 -17.13 -1.94 6.63
N LEU A 189 -16.37 -0.88 6.33
CA LEU A 189 -15.55 -0.77 5.12
C LEU A 189 -14.38 -1.78 5.10
N VAL A 190 -13.64 -1.92 6.21
CA VAL A 190 -12.57 -2.92 6.30
C VAL A 190 -13.13 -4.33 6.15
N ASN A 191 -14.22 -4.65 6.84
CA ASN A 191 -14.83 -5.97 6.78
C ASN A 191 -15.36 -6.30 5.38
N LEU A 192 -15.97 -5.33 4.69
CA LEU A 192 -16.42 -5.46 3.30
C LEU A 192 -15.23 -5.78 2.37
N HIS A 193 -14.15 -4.99 2.48
CA HIS A 193 -12.96 -5.15 1.64
C HIS A 193 -12.29 -6.51 1.86
N MET A 194 -12.19 -6.94 3.12
CA MET A 194 -11.53 -8.19 3.48
C MET A 194 -12.41 -9.43 3.25
N ASN A 195 -13.71 -9.29 3.05
CA ASN A 195 -14.63 -10.43 2.86
C ASN A 195 -15.60 -10.22 1.68
N PRO A 196 -15.11 -9.95 0.47
CA PRO A 196 -15.96 -9.55 -0.67
C PRO A 196 -16.96 -10.64 -1.07
N TRP A 197 -16.67 -11.92 -0.79
CA TRP A 197 -17.57 -13.04 -1.09
C TRP A 197 -18.84 -13.07 -0.24
N ARG A 198 -18.95 -12.27 0.82
CA ARG A 198 -20.17 -12.16 1.64
C ARG A 198 -21.20 -11.22 1.04
N CYS A 199 -20.78 -10.32 0.17
CA CYS A 199 -21.64 -9.29 -0.43
C CYS A 199 -22.06 -9.65 -1.87
N LYS A 200 -22.30 -10.94 -2.15
CA LYS A 200 -22.63 -11.46 -3.49
C LYS A 200 -24.00 -11.01 -4.01
N THR A 201 -24.86 -10.42 -3.17
CA THR A 201 -26.29 -10.31 -3.50
C THR A 201 -26.74 -8.93 -3.99
N LYS A 202 -25.98 -7.84 -3.80
CA LYS A 202 -26.28 -6.51 -4.40
C LYS A 202 -25.00 -5.65 -4.51
N PRO A 203 -24.90 -4.72 -5.48
CA PRO A 203 -23.88 -3.68 -5.45
C PRO A 203 -23.96 -2.96 -4.11
N HIS A 204 -22.84 -2.87 -3.39
CA HIS A 204 -22.81 -2.12 -2.13
C HIS A 204 -23.03 -0.64 -2.46
N PRO A 205 -23.96 0.05 -1.80
CA PRO A 205 -24.24 1.46 -2.08
C PRO A 205 -23.01 2.35 -1.81
N ASN A 206 -22.12 1.90 -0.93
CA ASN A 206 -20.88 2.59 -0.57
C ASN A 206 -19.69 1.69 -0.89
N PRO A 207 -19.02 1.89 -2.05
CA PRO A 207 -17.74 1.24 -2.31
C PRO A 207 -16.70 1.68 -1.28
N ASP A 208 -15.82 0.76 -0.86
CA ASP A 208 -14.73 1.08 0.04
C ASP A 208 -13.60 1.86 -0.65
N ASN A 209 -12.76 2.49 0.17
CA ASN A 209 -11.66 3.31 -0.27
C ASN A 209 -10.32 2.55 -0.33
N LEU A 210 -10.32 1.22 -0.25
CA LEU A 210 -9.11 0.43 -0.07
C LEU A 210 -8.70 -0.26 -1.37
N MET A 211 -7.40 -0.53 -1.49
CA MET A 211 -6.83 -1.37 -2.55
C MET A 211 -5.78 -2.30 -1.97
N SER A 212 -5.91 -3.61 -2.24
CA SER A 212 -4.94 -4.62 -1.80
C SER A 212 -3.66 -4.63 -2.64
N TRP A 213 -2.57 -4.83 -1.92
CA TRP A 213 -1.22 -5.11 -2.40
C TRP A 213 -0.70 -6.36 -1.66
N THR A 214 0.33 -7.00 -2.19
CA THR A 214 1.00 -8.12 -1.52
C THR A 214 2.51 -7.94 -1.55
N SER A 215 3.22 -8.33 -0.50
CA SER A 215 4.69 -8.45 -0.53
C SER A 215 5.17 -9.73 -1.24
N SER A 216 4.27 -10.64 -1.60
CA SER A 216 4.57 -11.91 -2.24
C SER A 216 4.30 -11.87 -3.75
N LEU A 217 5.37 -11.84 -4.54
CA LEU A 217 5.26 -12.00 -5.99
C LEU A 217 4.71 -13.39 -6.36
N LEU A 218 5.03 -14.44 -5.59
CA LEU A 218 4.44 -15.78 -5.79
C LEU A 218 2.92 -15.73 -5.70
N TYR A 219 2.37 -15.09 -4.67
CA TYR A 219 0.93 -14.94 -4.50
C TYR A 219 0.32 -14.09 -5.61
N ALA A 220 0.98 -13.00 -6.02
CA ALA A 220 0.52 -12.16 -7.14
C ALA A 220 0.45 -12.96 -8.46
N VAL A 221 1.49 -13.74 -8.77
CA VAL A 221 1.53 -14.62 -9.95
C VAL A 221 0.45 -15.70 -9.87
N GLN A 222 0.30 -16.36 -8.73
CA GLN A 222 -0.75 -17.37 -8.56
C GLN A 222 -2.16 -16.77 -8.68
N TYR A 223 -2.35 -15.55 -8.21
CA TYR A 223 -3.61 -14.83 -8.38
C TYR A 223 -3.84 -14.47 -9.86
N ALA A 224 -2.80 -14.10 -10.61
CA ALA A 224 -2.89 -13.87 -12.05
C ALA A 224 -3.36 -15.14 -12.80
N LEU A 225 -2.75 -16.28 -12.49
CA LEU A 225 -3.13 -17.58 -13.08
C LEU A 225 -4.58 -17.96 -12.73
N TYR A 226 -5.01 -17.73 -11.49
CA TYR A 226 -6.40 -17.91 -11.08
C TYR A 226 -7.35 -17.01 -11.88
N ARG A 227 -7.02 -15.73 -12.05
CA ARG A 227 -7.87 -14.79 -12.79
C ARG A 227 -8.03 -15.18 -14.26
N ARG A 228 -6.97 -15.68 -14.90
CA ARG A 228 -7.05 -16.25 -16.25
C ARG A 228 -8.11 -17.35 -16.35
N TYR A 229 -8.08 -18.30 -15.41
CA TYR A 229 -9.00 -19.44 -15.44
C TYR A 229 -10.42 -19.07 -15.00
N HIS A 230 -10.56 -18.39 -13.87
CA HIS A 230 -11.86 -18.12 -13.24
C HIS A 230 -12.63 -17.00 -13.93
N TYR A 231 -11.93 -16.00 -14.46
CA TYR A 231 -12.55 -14.87 -15.14
C TYR A 231 -12.38 -14.91 -16.66
N GLY A 232 -11.65 -15.87 -17.22
CA GLY A 232 -11.46 -16.00 -18.67
C GLY A 232 -10.69 -14.83 -19.30
N CYS A 233 -9.90 -14.09 -18.50
CA CYS A 233 -9.03 -13.04 -19.00
C CYS A 233 -7.81 -13.65 -19.70
N SER A 234 -7.36 -13.06 -20.80
CA SER A 234 -6.13 -13.50 -21.48
C SER A 234 -4.89 -13.18 -20.64
N SER A 235 -3.78 -13.90 -20.87
CA SER A 235 -2.49 -13.61 -20.22
C SER A 235 -1.98 -12.19 -20.52
N GLU A 236 -2.43 -11.58 -21.60
CA GLU A 236 -2.05 -10.26 -22.09
C GLU A 236 -2.79 -9.16 -21.34
N GLU A 237 -4.06 -9.40 -21.01
CA GLU A 237 -4.91 -8.49 -20.24
C GLU A 237 -4.56 -8.50 -18.75
N ILE A 238 -4.10 -9.64 -18.22
CA ILE A 238 -3.73 -9.76 -16.81
C ILE A 238 -2.34 -9.17 -16.62
N LYS A 239 -2.25 -8.19 -15.72
CA LYS A 239 -1.04 -7.47 -15.40
C LYS A 239 -0.64 -7.67 -13.95
N ILE A 240 0.65 -7.55 -13.68
CA ILE A 240 1.24 -7.44 -12.34
C ILE A 240 1.98 -6.11 -12.29
N CYS A 241 1.53 -5.23 -11.39
CA CYS A 241 2.22 -3.99 -11.04
C CYS A 241 3.18 -4.27 -9.88
N VAL A 242 4.40 -3.73 -9.98
CA VAL A 242 5.41 -3.71 -8.93
C VAL A 242 5.76 -2.27 -8.62
N ILE A 243 5.88 -1.94 -7.35
CA ILE A 243 6.32 -0.63 -6.85
C ILE A 243 7.48 -0.79 -5.87
N ASP A 244 8.38 0.19 -5.81
CA ASP A 244 9.31 0.37 -4.68
C ASP A 244 8.65 1.32 -3.68
N THR A 245 8.32 0.85 -2.49
CA THR A 245 7.61 1.63 -1.48
C THR A 245 8.46 2.76 -0.90
N GLY A 246 9.79 2.73 -1.10
CA GLY A 246 10.68 3.83 -0.75
C GLY A 246 10.40 5.11 -1.54
N ASP A 247 9.76 5.00 -2.71
CA ASP A 247 9.36 6.13 -3.55
C ASP A 247 8.00 6.72 -3.18
N PHE A 248 7.38 6.25 -2.09
CA PHE A 248 6.06 6.66 -1.62
C PHE A 248 6.12 7.23 -0.20
N PRO A 249 5.22 8.17 0.15
CA PRO A 249 5.19 8.73 1.48
C PRO A 249 4.86 7.68 2.55
N ARG A 250 5.37 7.90 3.76
CA ARG A 250 5.03 7.08 4.93
C ARG A 250 3.51 7.09 5.13
N GLY A 251 2.96 5.93 5.49
CA GLY A 251 1.50 5.77 5.66
C GLY A 251 0.74 5.65 4.35
N GLN A 252 1.39 5.60 3.17
CA GLN A 252 0.70 5.27 1.91
C GLN A 252 0.16 3.83 1.92
N PHE A 253 0.87 2.93 2.60
CA PHE A 253 0.54 1.52 2.74
C PHE A 253 0.47 1.15 4.22
N VAL A 254 -0.46 0.27 4.57
CA VAL A 254 -0.53 -0.35 5.91
C VAL A 254 -0.63 -1.85 5.78
N HIS A 255 0.04 -2.59 6.66
CA HIS A 255 -0.09 -4.03 6.71
C HIS A 255 -1.53 -4.41 7.13
N ALA A 256 -2.24 -5.18 6.31
CA ALA A 256 -3.66 -5.47 6.53
C ALA A 256 -3.93 -6.15 7.89
N LYS A 257 -3.04 -7.07 8.30
CA LYS A 257 -3.05 -7.68 9.64
C LYS A 257 -2.99 -6.65 10.78
N ARG A 258 -2.17 -5.59 10.68
CA ARG A 258 -2.10 -4.54 11.70
C ARG A 258 -3.41 -3.75 11.77
N LEU A 259 -3.99 -3.42 10.61
CA LEU A 259 -5.31 -2.78 10.54
C LEU A 259 -6.39 -3.66 11.19
N LEU A 260 -6.44 -4.94 10.85
CA LEU A 260 -7.37 -5.89 11.45
C LEU A 260 -7.16 -6.05 12.96
N GLN A 261 -5.91 -6.11 13.43
CA GLN A 261 -5.58 -6.19 14.85
C GLN A 261 -6.06 -4.95 15.61
N ALA A 262 -5.89 -3.74 15.05
CA ALA A 262 -6.40 -2.52 15.66
C ALA A 262 -7.91 -2.62 15.90
N TYR A 263 -8.69 -2.90 14.84
CA TYR A 263 -10.14 -3.05 14.97
C TYR A 263 -10.55 -4.23 15.87
N TYR A 264 -9.78 -5.32 15.88
CA TYR A 264 -10.05 -6.47 16.75
C TYR A 264 -9.94 -6.14 18.24
N HIS A 265 -8.92 -5.37 18.63
CA HIS A 265 -8.66 -5.05 20.04
C HIS A 265 -9.63 -4.00 20.58
N PHE A 266 -9.96 -3.00 19.76
CA PHE A 266 -10.72 -1.83 20.21
C PHE A 266 -12.24 -1.95 20.00
N LEU A 267 -12.73 -2.84 19.13
CA LEU A 267 -14.17 -3.00 18.90
C LEU A 267 -14.75 -4.23 19.64
N HIS A 268 -15.56 -3.96 20.66
CA HIS A 268 -16.16 -4.98 21.56
C HIS A 268 -17.36 -5.74 20.94
N ARG A 269 -17.23 -6.30 19.73
CA ARG A 269 -18.31 -7.04 19.07
C ARG A 269 -18.00 -8.52 18.85
N LYS A 270 -18.80 -9.38 19.48
CA LYS A 270 -18.60 -10.85 19.49
C LYS A 270 -18.85 -11.51 18.14
N ASP A 271 -19.88 -11.09 17.41
CA ASP A 271 -20.29 -11.65 16.10
C ASP A 271 -19.27 -11.39 14.97
N MET A 272 -18.27 -10.57 15.25
CA MET A 272 -17.29 -10.09 14.27
C MET A 272 -15.90 -10.70 14.47
N ARG A 273 -15.63 -11.32 15.63
CA ARG A 273 -14.33 -11.92 15.97
C ARG A 273 -13.99 -13.10 15.08
N ASP A 274 -14.95 -14.00 14.83
CA ASP A 274 -14.73 -15.23 14.06
C ASP A 274 -14.18 -14.96 12.64
N ASN A 275 -14.56 -13.83 12.02
CA ASN A 275 -14.13 -13.47 10.67
C ASN A 275 -12.68 -12.96 10.67
N PHE A 276 -12.34 -12.16 11.67
CA PHE A 276 -10.99 -11.64 11.81
C PHE A 276 -10.05 -12.73 12.30
N ASP A 277 -10.49 -13.59 13.23
CA ASP A 277 -9.73 -14.76 13.67
C ASP A 277 -9.33 -15.63 12.49
N THR A 278 -10.24 -15.87 11.54
CA THR A 278 -9.91 -16.61 10.31
C THR A 278 -8.79 -15.94 9.51
N ARG A 279 -8.87 -14.62 9.26
CA ARG A 279 -7.86 -13.86 8.50
C ARG A 279 -6.54 -13.67 9.26
N LEU A 280 -6.60 -13.56 10.58
CA LEU A 280 -5.45 -13.30 11.45
C LEU A 280 -4.68 -14.58 11.78
N LEU A 281 -5.37 -15.72 11.90
CA LEU A 281 -4.81 -16.97 12.41
C LEU A 281 -4.58 -18.03 11.32
N VAL A 282 -5.41 -18.09 10.27
CA VAL A 282 -5.31 -19.18 9.29
C VAL A 282 -4.23 -18.90 8.26
N TYR A 283 -3.28 -19.82 8.15
CA TYR A 283 -2.08 -19.73 7.30
C TYR A 283 -2.35 -19.37 5.83
N ILE A 284 -3.45 -19.86 5.24
CA ILE A 284 -3.79 -19.58 3.82
C ILE A 284 -4.06 -18.10 3.53
N TYR A 285 -4.28 -17.29 4.57
CA TYR A 285 -4.45 -15.83 4.45
C TYR A 285 -3.17 -15.05 4.78
N GLN A 286 -2.07 -15.72 5.12
CA GLN A 286 -0.76 -15.11 5.33
C GLN A 286 -0.07 -14.85 3.98
N ASN A 287 -0.65 -13.93 3.21
CA ASN A 287 -0.20 -13.62 1.85
C ASN A 287 0.55 -12.29 1.78
N GLY A 288 1.02 -11.78 2.93
CA GLY A 288 1.72 -10.49 3.00
C GLY A 288 0.86 -9.33 2.49
N GLU A 289 -0.42 -9.30 2.84
CA GLU A 289 -1.38 -8.31 2.32
C GLU A 289 -1.15 -6.92 2.96
N TYR A 290 -1.06 -5.90 2.11
CA TYR A 290 -1.01 -4.48 2.44
C TYR A 290 -2.18 -3.76 1.79
N LEU A 291 -2.58 -2.64 2.38
CA LEU A 291 -3.68 -1.82 1.87
C LEU A 291 -3.18 -0.40 1.60
N SER A 292 -3.65 0.19 0.50
CA SER A 292 -3.56 1.64 0.25
C SER A 292 -4.95 2.25 0.22
N GLN A 293 -5.05 3.58 0.39
CA GLN A 293 -6.32 4.31 0.32
C GLN A 293 -6.42 5.20 -0.91
N GLY A 294 -7.63 5.36 -1.45
CA GLY A 294 -7.91 6.33 -2.51
C GLY A 294 -7.21 5.97 -3.81
N ARG A 295 -6.40 6.92 -4.28
CA ARG A 295 -5.73 6.86 -5.58
C ARG A 295 -4.22 6.92 -5.39
N VAL A 296 -3.54 5.84 -5.74
CA VAL A 296 -2.09 5.73 -5.75
C VAL A 296 -1.60 5.95 -7.16
N ARG A 297 -1.03 7.13 -7.42
CA ARG A 297 -0.33 7.41 -8.68
C ARG A 297 1.04 6.76 -8.61
N HIS A 298 1.36 5.84 -9.51
CA HIS A 298 2.63 5.13 -9.53
C HIS A 298 3.39 5.31 -10.85
N GLY A 299 2.86 6.10 -11.78
CA GLY A 299 3.56 6.55 -12.98
C GLY A 299 5.01 6.95 -12.73
N GLY A 300 5.93 6.36 -13.50
CA GLY A 300 7.38 6.56 -13.36
C GLY A 300 8.02 5.97 -12.09
N ARG A 301 7.25 5.34 -11.20
CA ARG A 301 7.67 4.73 -9.92
C ARG A 301 7.24 3.25 -9.80
N SER A 302 6.86 2.65 -10.92
CA SER A 302 6.38 1.28 -11.00
C SER A 302 6.88 0.58 -12.25
N CYS A 303 6.72 -0.73 -12.27
CA CYS A 303 6.77 -1.53 -13.48
C CYS A 303 5.50 -2.37 -13.58
N VAL A 304 4.81 -2.30 -14.72
CA VAL A 304 3.64 -3.12 -15.01
C VAL A 304 3.99 -4.11 -16.11
N VAL A 305 3.76 -5.39 -15.84
CA VAL A 305 4.09 -6.49 -16.76
C VAL A 305 2.88 -7.39 -16.97
N SER A 306 2.65 -7.86 -18.20
CA SER A 306 1.61 -8.86 -18.45
C SER A 306 2.04 -10.24 -17.97
N LEU A 307 1.06 -11.07 -17.60
CA LEU A 307 1.29 -12.49 -17.33
C LEU A 307 1.95 -13.17 -18.54
N ALA A 308 1.52 -12.85 -19.75
CA ALA A 308 2.11 -13.38 -20.98
C ALA A 308 3.62 -13.11 -21.11
N ARG A 309 4.06 -11.92 -20.70
CA ARG A 309 5.49 -11.55 -20.74
C ARG A 309 6.29 -12.32 -19.69
N LEU A 310 5.71 -12.57 -18.51
CA LEU A 310 6.34 -13.44 -17.50
C LEU A 310 6.46 -14.88 -17.99
N GLU A 311 5.41 -15.39 -18.65
CA GLU A 311 5.39 -16.73 -19.26
C GLU A 311 6.48 -16.86 -20.33
N ALA A 312 6.53 -15.91 -21.27
CA ALA A 312 7.53 -15.86 -22.32
C ALA A 312 8.97 -15.69 -21.80
N ALA A 313 9.14 -14.99 -20.68
CA ALA A 313 10.44 -14.78 -20.05
C ALA A 313 10.96 -16.01 -19.26
N GLY A 314 10.14 -17.04 -19.08
CA GLY A 314 10.58 -18.31 -18.48
C GLY A 314 9.92 -18.67 -17.16
N LEU A 315 8.76 -18.09 -16.80
CA LEU A 315 8.05 -18.43 -15.56
C LEU A 315 7.90 -19.95 -15.36
N TYR A 316 7.45 -20.67 -16.39
CA TYR A 316 7.29 -22.13 -16.34
C TYR A 316 8.58 -22.91 -16.51
N SER A 317 9.64 -22.29 -17.03
CA SER A 317 10.97 -22.90 -17.05
C SER A 317 11.60 -22.89 -15.66
N LEU A 318 11.34 -21.84 -14.87
CA LEU A 318 11.82 -21.69 -13.51
C LEU A 318 10.93 -22.46 -12.51
N TYR A 319 9.62 -22.43 -12.71
CA TYR A 319 8.63 -23.07 -11.83
C TYR A 319 7.58 -23.85 -12.65
N PRO A 320 7.90 -25.06 -13.13
CA PRO A 320 6.98 -25.90 -13.91
C PRO A 320 5.66 -26.19 -13.18
N GLU A 321 5.68 -26.25 -11.85
CA GLU A 321 4.50 -26.55 -11.02
C GLU A 321 3.43 -25.44 -11.10
N LEU A 322 3.77 -24.25 -11.58
CA LEU A 322 2.79 -23.19 -11.86
C LEU A 322 1.95 -23.46 -13.11
N ALA A 323 2.36 -24.39 -13.97
CA ALA A 323 1.59 -24.75 -15.18
C ALA A 323 0.43 -25.73 -14.89
N ASP A 324 0.34 -26.27 -13.67
CA ASP A 324 -0.67 -27.24 -13.26
C ASP A 324 -2.10 -26.66 -13.30
N PRO A 325 -2.98 -27.13 -14.21
CA PRO A 325 -4.34 -26.63 -14.36
C PRO A 325 -5.20 -26.78 -13.10
N CYS A 326 -4.93 -27.79 -12.27
CA CYS A 326 -5.68 -28.04 -11.03
C CYS A 326 -5.42 -26.94 -9.99
N GLY A 327 -4.29 -26.23 -10.08
CA GLY A 327 -3.95 -25.12 -9.20
C GLY A 327 -4.77 -23.85 -9.42
N HIS A 328 -5.53 -23.76 -10.52
CA HIS A 328 -6.21 -22.53 -10.92
C HIS A 328 -7.60 -22.32 -10.28
N VAL A 329 -8.08 -23.25 -9.45
CA VAL A 329 -9.45 -23.19 -8.88
C VAL A 329 -9.51 -22.39 -7.57
N GLN A 330 -8.46 -22.43 -6.74
CA GLN A 330 -8.40 -21.74 -5.45
C GLN A 330 -7.00 -21.16 -5.23
N TRP A 331 -6.79 -19.88 -5.54
CA TRP A 331 -5.46 -19.27 -5.56
C TRP A 331 -4.75 -19.28 -4.20
N GLY A 332 -5.44 -18.96 -3.10
CA GLY A 332 -4.85 -18.95 -1.76
C GLY A 332 -4.44 -20.33 -1.28
N VAL A 333 -5.29 -21.34 -1.51
CA VAL A 333 -5.00 -22.75 -1.19
C VAL A 333 -3.86 -23.27 -2.06
N ARG A 334 -3.86 -22.97 -3.36
CA ARG A 334 -2.76 -23.37 -4.25
C ARG A 334 -1.44 -22.73 -3.81
N THR A 335 -1.44 -21.46 -3.43
CA THR A 335 -0.22 -20.79 -2.92
C THR A 335 0.30 -21.50 -1.68
N ALA A 336 -0.58 -21.88 -0.73
CA ALA A 336 -0.19 -22.65 0.45
C ALA A 336 0.37 -24.03 0.10
N ASN A 337 -0.23 -24.73 -0.88
CA ASN A 337 0.28 -26.02 -1.36
C ASN A 337 1.67 -25.89 -2.01
N LEU A 338 1.89 -24.87 -2.84
CA LEU A 338 3.19 -24.58 -3.43
C LEU A 338 4.23 -24.29 -2.35
N ARG A 339 3.91 -23.43 -1.37
CA ARG A 339 4.79 -23.17 -0.22
C ARG A 339 5.14 -24.44 0.56
N SER A 340 4.18 -25.35 0.75
CA SER A 340 4.43 -26.63 1.41
C SER A 340 5.31 -27.56 0.58
N MET A 341 5.07 -27.62 -0.74
CA MET A 341 5.86 -28.43 -1.67
C MET A 341 7.30 -27.96 -1.75
N TRP A 342 7.49 -26.63 -1.70
CA TRP A 342 8.77 -25.95 -1.84
C TRP A 342 9.43 -25.59 -0.50
N ALA A 343 8.97 -26.21 0.59
CA ALA A 343 9.51 -25.99 1.93
C ALA A 343 10.85 -26.71 2.17
N ASN A 344 11.12 -27.77 1.39
CA ASN A 344 12.38 -28.48 1.44
C ASN A 344 13.48 -27.66 0.76
N GLN A 345 14.66 -27.68 1.35
CA GLN A 345 15.80 -26.92 0.89
C GLN A 345 16.43 -27.57 -0.34
N GLU A 346 16.56 -26.81 -1.42
CA GLU A 346 17.10 -27.28 -2.69
C GLU A 346 18.30 -26.43 -3.14
N PHE A 347 19.19 -27.02 -3.92
CA PHE A 347 20.29 -26.27 -4.55
C PHE A 347 19.78 -25.56 -5.79
N SER A 348 20.33 -24.39 -6.09
CA SER A 348 20.06 -23.72 -7.35
C SER A 348 20.88 -24.32 -8.48
N THR A 349 20.34 -24.29 -9.69
CA THR A 349 21.10 -24.60 -10.91
C THR A 349 21.50 -23.31 -11.61
N TYR A 350 22.59 -23.36 -12.38
CA TYR A 350 23.03 -22.22 -13.18
C TYR A 350 21.94 -21.72 -14.14
N LYS A 351 21.17 -22.65 -14.71
CA LYS A 351 20.03 -22.35 -15.60
C LYS A 351 18.94 -21.56 -14.86
N GLU A 352 18.63 -21.90 -13.62
CA GLU A 352 17.63 -21.18 -12.82
C GLU A 352 18.10 -19.75 -12.51
N LEU A 353 19.36 -19.56 -12.14
CA LEU A 353 19.92 -18.22 -11.88
C LEU A 353 19.81 -17.33 -13.13
N HIS A 354 20.21 -17.85 -14.29
CA HIS A 354 20.08 -17.16 -15.58
C HIS A 354 18.63 -16.86 -15.95
N THR A 355 17.73 -17.83 -15.73
CA THR A 355 16.31 -17.66 -16.03
C THR A 355 15.71 -16.56 -15.15
N ALA A 356 15.98 -16.58 -13.85
CA ALA A 356 15.50 -15.55 -12.92
C ALA A 356 16.05 -14.16 -13.26
N LEU A 357 17.33 -14.05 -13.64
CA LEU A 357 17.93 -12.79 -14.05
C LEU A 357 17.33 -12.27 -15.38
N THR A 358 17.12 -13.17 -16.34
CA THR A 358 16.46 -12.86 -17.62
C THR A 358 15.04 -12.35 -17.38
N MET A 359 14.28 -13.01 -16.51
CA MET A 359 12.96 -12.55 -16.08
C MET A 359 13.02 -11.18 -15.40
N ALA A 360 13.92 -10.97 -14.44
CA ALA A 360 14.08 -9.69 -13.75
C ALA A 360 14.30 -8.53 -14.73
N ARG A 361 15.17 -8.72 -15.72
CA ARG A 361 15.49 -7.72 -16.75
C ARG A 361 14.37 -7.50 -17.75
N SER A 362 13.81 -8.58 -18.25
CA SER A 362 12.80 -8.50 -19.29
C SER A 362 11.46 -8.07 -18.74
N CYS A 363 11.13 -8.34 -17.48
CA CYS A 363 9.81 -8.04 -16.89
C CYS A 363 9.82 -6.83 -15.95
N PHE A 364 10.94 -6.52 -15.29
CA PHE A 364 11.00 -5.54 -14.20
C PHE A 364 12.16 -4.54 -14.36
N HIS A 365 12.37 -4.06 -15.58
CA HIS A 365 13.55 -3.26 -15.97
C HIS A 365 13.74 -1.95 -15.19
N SER A 366 12.69 -1.42 -14.56
CA SER A 366 12.73 -0.18 -13.78
C SER A 366 13.31 -0.36 -12.37
N PHE A 367 13.56 -1.59 -11.94
CA PHE A 367 14.02 -1.93 -10.59
C PHE A 367 15.42 -2.55 -10.57
N GLN A 368 15.97 -2.72 -9.37
CA GLN A 368 17.24 -3.41 -9.17
C GLN A 368 17.11 -4.88 -9.58
N GLN A 369 17.84 -5.26 -10.63
CA GLN A 369 17.68 -6.56 -11.28
C GLN A 369 18.06 -7.72 -10.36
N LEU A 370 19.08 -7.55 -9.52
CA LEU A 370 19.49 -8.55 -8.53
C LEU A 370 18.42 -8.78 -7.47
N ASP A 371 17.79 -7.71 -6.96
CA ASP A 371 16.67 -7.83 -6.00
C ASP A 371 15.53 -8.66 -6.60
N LEU A 372 15.08 -8.30 -7.80
CA LEU A 372 13.95 -8.96 -8.46
C LEU A 372 14.28 -10.41 -8.85
N ALA A 373 15.53 -10.69 -9.26
CA ALA A 373 15.99 -12.06 -9.49
C ALA A 373 16.02 -12.88 -8.19
N ALA A 374 16.48 -12.29 -7.08
CA ALA A 374 16.47 -12.92 -5.76
C ALA A 374 15.04 -13.18 -5.27
N ILE A 375 14.09 -12.24 -5.47
CA ILE A 375 12.66 -12.44 -5.17
C ILE A 375 12.10 -13.61 -5.97
N LEU A 376 12.39 -13.67 -7.28
CA LEU A 376 11.94 -14.76 -8.14
C LEU A 376 12.49 -16.10 -7.64
N LEU A 377 13.81 -16.20 -7.43
CA LEU A 377 14.45 -17.43 -6.93
C LEU A 377 13.88 -17.88 -5.59
N SER A 378 13.50 -16.93 -4.73
CA SER A 378 13.00 -17.18 -3.38
C SER A 378 11.58 -17.75 -3.31
N PHE A 379 10.91 -18.02 -4.44
CA PHE A 379 9.64 -18.76 -4.39
C PHE A 379 9.80 -20.16 -3.78
N LYS A 380 10.96 -20.78 -4.02
CA LYS A 380 11.36 -22.08 -3.47
C LYS A 380 12.44 -21.91 -2.42
N ARG A 381 12.39 -22.69 -1.34
CA ARG A 381 13.48 -22.73 -0.36
C ARG A 381 14.76 -23.23 -1.01
N ARG A 382 15.72 -22.33 -1.17
CA ARG A 382 17.03 -22.59 -1.76
C ARG A 382 18.11 -22.50 -0.68
N GLU A 383 19.11 -23.36 -0.81
CA GLU A 383 20.34 -23.27 -0.04
C GLU A 383 21.02 -21.93 -0.31
N LEU A 384 21.32 -21.18 0.75
CA LEU A 384 22.12 -19.96 0.66
C LEU A 384 23.58 -20.32 0.92
N GLN A 385 24.51 -19.65 0.27
CA GLN A 385 25.92 -19.81 0.63
C GLN A 385 26.14 -19.27 2.04
N MET A 386 26.42 -20.17 2.97
CA MET A 386 26.95 -19.81 4.28
C MET A 386 28.43 -19.50 4.12
N ARG A 387 28.86 -18.33 4.60
CA ARG A 387 30.27 -18.01 4.69
C ARG A 387 30.89 -18.97 5.72
N LYS A 388 31.82 -19.81 5.27
CA LYS A 388 32.85 -20.30 6.20
C LYS A 388 33.77 -19.10 6.39
N ASP A 389 33.71 -18.44 7.55
CA ASP A 389 34.77 -17.51 7.89
C ASP A 389 36.05 -18.35 7.92
N GLU A 390 36.98 -18.06 7.01
CA GLU A 390 38.30 -18.68 6.98
C GLU A 390 39.13 -18.07 8.14
N SER A 391 38.75 -18.38 9.38
CA SER A 391 39.70 -18.36 10.49
C SER A 391 40.37 -19.73 10.52
N ASP A 392 41.71 -19.75 10.55
CA ASP A 392 42.55 -20.93 10.80
C ASP A 392 42.36 -21.41 12.27
N GLU A 393 41.13 -21.73 12.66
CA GLU A 393 40.81 -22.23 13.99
C GLU A 393 40.56 -23.75 13.92
N SER A 394 41.20 -24.45 14.86
CA SER A 394 41.33 -25.90 14.88
C SER A 394 39.99 -26.65 14.80
N GLU A 395 39.99 -27.86 14.24
CA GLU A 395 38.80 -28.73 14.04
C GLU A 395 37.93 -28.93 15.31
N GLU A 396 38.45 -28.71 16.53
CA GLU A 396 37.69 -28.78 17.79
C GLU A 396 36.89 -27.51 18.15
N GLU A 397 37.14 -26.37 17.50
CA GLU A 397 36.40 -25.10 17.69
C GLU A 397 35.28 -24.94 16.65
N LEU A 398 35.47 -25.52 15.45
CA LEU A 398 34.48 -25.60 14.37
C LEU A 398 33.18 -26.31 14.76
N GLU A 399 33.23 -27.33 15.62
CA GLU A 399 32.01 -28.01 16.10
C GLU A 399 31.20 -27.17 17.11
N ARG A 400 31.85 -26.26 17.86
CA ARG A 400 31.14 -25.31 18.73
C ARG A 400 30.59 -24.11 17.95
N GLU A 401 31.30 -23.68 16.92
CA GLU A 401 30.84 -22.62 16.05
C GLU A 401 29.74 -23.06 15.08
N GLU A 402 29.69 -24.31 14.59
CA GLU A 402 28.57 -24.80 13.76
C GLU A 402 27.22 -24.79 14.52
N GLU A 403 27.22 -25.10 15.82
CA GLU A 403 26.03 -24.95 16.69
C GLU A 403 25.69 -23.47 16.95
N GLN A 404 26.69 -22.59 16.97
CA GLN A 404 26.51 -21.15 17.14
C GLN A 404 26.19 -20.42 15.83
N PHE A 405 26.54 -20.96 14.65
CA PHE A 405 26.37 -20.33 13.34
C PHE A 405 25.11 -20.76 12.58
N SER A 406 24.50 -21.89 12.95
CA SER A 406 23.09 -22.15 12.64
C SER A 406 22.16 -21.04 13.21
N SER A 407 22.70 -20.19 14.11
CA SER A 407 22.07 -18.94 14.60
C SER A 407 22.35 -17.67 13.77
N VAL A 408 23.19 -17.70 12.72
CA VAL A 408 23.59 -16.49 11.95
C VAL A 408 22.52 -15.95 11.03
N LEU A 409 21.59 -16.78 10.57
CA LEU A 409 20.31 -16.28 10.06
C LEU A 409 19.43 -15.97 11.28
N ASP A 410 19.80 -14.93 12.01
CA ASP A 410 19.06 -14.51 13.20
C ASP A 410 17.67 -14.05 12.76
N MET A 411 16.73 -14.97 12.81
CA MET A 411 15.33 -14.76 12.50
C MET A 411 14.71 -13.63 13.32
N ASN A 412 15.32 -13.28 14.45
CA ASN A 412 14.90 -12.15 15.28
C ASN A 412 15.31 -10.79 14.68
N LYS A 413 16.34 -10.74 13.82
CA LYS A 413 16.74 -9.53 13.09
C LYS A 413 15.84 -9.21 11.91
N LEU A 414 15.06 -10.17 11.42
CA LEU A 414 14.08 -9.88 10.37
C LEU A 414 12.92 -9.06 10.93
N PRO A 415 12.48 -8.01 10.20
CA PRO A 415 11.29 -7.26 10.60
C PRO A 415 10.08 -8.20 10.60
N GLU A 416 9.05 -7.85 11.39
CA GLU A 416 7.88 -8.73 11.56
C GLU A 416 7.25 -9.13 10.22
N TRP A 417 7.09 -8.17 9.30
CA TRP A 417 6.58 -8.41 7.95
C TRP A 417 7.47 -9.31 7.10
N GLY A 418 8.77 -9.36 7.42
CA GLY A 418 9.76 -10.16 6.71
C GLY A 418 9.70 -11.63 7.09
N ARG A 419 9.03 -11.98 8.19
CA ARG A 419 8.97 -13.37 8.68
C ARG A 419 7.98 -14.22 7.88
N GLN A 420 6.98 -13.59 7.26
CA GLN A 420 5.97 -14.25 6.43
C GLN A 420 5.56 -13.36 5.25
N PRO A 421 5.25 -13.92 4.08
CA PRO A 421 5.27 -15.35 3.77
C PRO A 421 6.69 -15.93 3.58
N PRO A 422 6.86 -17.27 3.49
CA PRO A 422 8.17 -17.92 3.46
C PRO A 422 9.10 -17.42 2.34
N GLU A 423 8.55 -17.14 1.16
CA GLU A 423 9.29 -16.62 0.02
C GLU A 423 9.82 -15.19 0.26
N VAL A 424 9.11 -14.36 1.02
CA VAL A 424 9.57 -13.02 1.41
C VAL A 424 10.69 -13.12 2.42
N ARG A 425 10.54 -14.02 3.39
CA ARG A 425 11.60 -14.32 4.37
C ARG A 425 12.88 -14.74 3.69
N GLN A 426 12.79 -15.71 2.78
CA GLN A 426 13.96 -16.21 2.07
C GLN A 426 14.63 -15.12 1.23
N TYR A 427 13.85 -14.28 0.57
CA TYR A 427 14.39 -13.12 -0.15
C TYR A 427 15.18 -12.18 0.78
N LEU A 428 14.68 -11.90 1.98
CA LEU A 428 15.41 -11.05 2.93
C LEU A 428 16.71 -11.68 3.41
N LEU A 429 16.71 -12.99 3.64
CA LEU A 429 17.93 -13.72 3.98
C LEU A 429 18.93 -13.68 2.82
N ALA A 430 18.46 -13.87 1.58
CA ALA A 430 19.30 -13.74 0.38
C ALA A 430 19.88 -12.32 0.23
N LEU A 431 19.08 -11.28 0.50
CA LEU A 431 19.58 -9.90 0.50
C LEU A 431 20.66 -9.66 1.55
N GLN A 432 20.51 -10.21 2.75
CA GLN A 432 21.53 -10.10 3.79
C GLN A 432 22.84 -10.71 3.31
N THR A 433 22.80 -11.90 2.68
CA THR A 433 23.99 -12.54 2.06
C THR A 433 24.60 -11.68 0.96
N LEU A 434 23.77 -11.09 0.08
CA LEU A 434 24.25 -10.20 -0.99
C LEU A 434 24.89 -8.91 -0.46
N GLN A 435 24.40 -8.39 0.67
CA GLN A 435 24.90 -7.15 1.28
C GLN A 435 26.16 -7.35 2.12
N THR A 436 26.40 -8.54 2.69
CA THR A 436 27.58 -8.82 3.52
C THR A 436 28.75 -9.38 2.72
N GLY A 437 28.57 -9.76 1.45
CA GLY A 437 29.63 -10.25 0.59
C GLY A 437 30.61 -9.16 0.10
N PRO A 438 31.73 -9.55 -0.54
CA PRO A 438 32.67 -8.63 -1.21
C PRO A 438 32.02 -7.80 -2.35
N VAL A 439 30.76 -8.13 -2.65
CA VAL A 439 29.82 -7.46 -3.57
C VAL A 439 29.31 -6.11 -3.03
N THR A 440 29.70 -5.69 -1.81
CA THR A 440 29.33 -4.39 -1.22
C THR A 440 29.74 -3.19 -2.08
N GLU A 441 30.80 -3.31 -2.88
CA GLU A 441 31.19 -2.28 -3.86
C GLU A 441 30.16 -2.09 -5.00
N TRP A 442 29.28 -3.07 -5.26
CA TRP A 442 28.34 -3.04 -6.38
C TRP A 442 27.09 -2.22 -6.07
N ASN A 443 26.66 -2.17 -4.80
CA ASN A 443 25.54 -1.33 -4.36
C ASN A 443 25.85 0.18 -4.45
N GLN A 444 27.12 0.58 -4.43
CA GLN A 444 27.53 1.98 -4.61
C GLN A 444 27.68 2.38 -6.09
N ARG A 445 27.85 1.43 -7.02
CA ARG A 445 27.90 1.69 -8.47
C ARG A 445 26.50 1.77 -9.09
N SER A 446 25.59 2.55 -8.51
CA SER A 446 24.25 2.71 -9.06
C SER A 446 24.23 3.72 -10.22
N LYS A 447 24.23 3.17 -11.45
CA LYS A 447 23.59 3.67 -12.70
C LYS A 447 24.05 2.91 -13.95
N ASN A 448 25.17 2.18 -13.90
CA ASN A 448 25.64 1.35 -15.00
C ASN A 448 25.15 -0.10 -14.83
N ARG A 449 24.54 -0.66 -15.87
CA ARG A 449 24.16 -2.08 -15.90
C ARG A 449 25.43 -2.93 -15.79
N LEU A 450 25.54 -3.76 -14.74
CA LEU A 450 26.59 -4.77 -14.66
C LEU A 450 26.45 -5.74 -15.86
N PRO A 451 27.54 -6.37 -16.31
CA PRO A 451 27.47 -7.50 -17.22
C PRO A 451 26.68 -8.68 -16.64
N ASP A 452 26.12 -9.51 -17.51
CA ASP A 452 25.33 -10.70 -17.15
C ASP A 452 26.11 -11.68 -16.28
N GLU A 453 27.37 -11.90 -16.63
CA GLU A 453 28.25 -12.82 -15.92
C GLU A 453 28.49 -12.36 -14.48
N GLU A 454 28.70 -11.07 -14.25
CA GLU A 454 28.90 -10.51 -12.91
C GLU A 454 27.63 -10.65 -12.05
N MET A 455 26.45 -10.37 -12.62
CA MET A 455 25.19 -10.54 -11.88
C MET A 455 24.92 -12.00 -11.51
N VAL A 456 25.21 -12.93 -12.43
CA VAL A 456 25.07 -14.36 -12.14
C VAL A 456 26.07 -14.80 -11.08
N GLN A 457 27.31 -14.30 -11.12
CA GLN A 457 28.30 -14.55 -10.07
C GLN A 457 27.83 -14.05 -8.70
N ALA A 458 27.22 -12.85 -8.61
CA ALA A 458 26.59 -12.40 -7.36
C ALA A 458 25.50 -13.36 -6.88
N LEU A 459 24.64 -13.81 -7.79
CA LEU A 459 23.60 -14.78 -7.45
C LEU A 459 24.20 -16.12 -7.00
N GLN A 460 25.31 -16.57 -7.58
CA GLN A 460 26.03 -17.78 -7.16
C GLN A 460 26.71 -17.63 -5.79
N ALA A 461 27.21 -16.43 -5.48
CA ALA A 461 27.74 -16.10 -4.16
C ALA A 461 26.65 -16.04 -3.09
N CYS A 462 25.37 -15.92 -3.49
CA CYS A 462 24.24 -15.89 -2.58
C CYS A 462 23.53 -17.25 -2.47
N PHE A 463 23.23 -17.89 -3.60
CA PHE A 463 22.49 -19.15 -3.68
C PHE A 463 23.45 -20.28 -4.02
N ALA A 464 23.55 -21.28 -3.16
CA ALA A 464 24.44 -22.41 -3.40
C ALA A 464 24.00 -23.16 -4.67
N THR A 465 24.97 -23.40 -5.56
CA THR A 465 24.72 -24.06 -6.84
C THR A 465 25.29 -25.46 -6.90
N ARG A 466 24.56 -26.40 -7.49
CA ARG A 466 25.12 -27.68 -7.95
C ARG A 466 25.46 -27.59 -9.43
N SER A 467 26.68 -28.02 -9.78
CA SER A 467 27.00 -28.40 -11.16
C SER A 467 26.22 -29.67 -11.49
N LEU A 468 25.33 -29.59 -12.48
CA LEU A 468 24.64 -30.74 -13.06
C LEU A 468 25.60 -31.59 -13.89
#